data_AF-A0A269PMF8-F1
#
_entry.id   AF-A0A269PMF8-F1
#
_cell.length_a   1.000
_cell.length_b   1.000
_cell.length_c   1.000
_cell.angle_alpha   90.00
_cell.angle_beta   90.00
_cell.angle_gamma   90.00
#
_symmetry.space_group_name_H-M   'P 1'
#
loop_
_entity.id
_entity.type
_entity.pdbx_description
1 polymer ?
#
loop_
_entity_poly.entity_id
_entity_poly.type
_entity_poly.pdbx_seq_one_letter_code
_entity_poly.pdbx_strand_id
1 'polypeptide(L)'
;MKLNKLSVVTASVLLSTSVMAQALVEREFIKPVKKVSKYTAQKVDFGSYKVERNLIYIPKSVASTENIVSTKGIMAIVRTDSPVQLVSKGTLVRNTFTDVVSPLSGNISLLLKQGVSVQQVSDETGLSVVSAYAGTNLAVVKVKEGQDLIEASKQLKASGLVKVAKIEVLEILHKAY
;
A
#
# COMPACT_ATOMS: atom_id res chain seq x y z
N MET A 1 -3.47 -75.03 -14.28
CA MET A 1 -4.76 -75.24 -13.57
C MET A 1 -4.54 -74.88 -12.11
N LYS A 2 -5.09 -73.77 -11.60
CA LYS A 2 -6.44 -73.59 -11.00
C LYS A 2 -6.55 -74.05 -9.54
N LEU A 3 -7.12 -73.14 -8.73
CA LEU A 3 -7.78 -73.25 -7.41
C LEU A 3 -6.91 -72.86 -6.19
N ASN A 4 -7.12 -71.71 -5.52
CA ASN A 4 -8.28 -71.13 -4.81
C ASN A 4 -8.38 -71.55 -3.33
N LYS A 5 -8.65 -70.54 -2.48
CA LYS A 5 -9.30 -70.59 -1.13
C LYS A 5 -8.39 -71.13 -0.01
N LEU A 6 -8.49 -70.73 1.26
CA LEU A 6 -9.29 -69.79 2.06
C LEU A 6 -8.63 -69.77 3.46
N SER A 7 -8.72 -68.64 4.14
CA SER A 7 -8.09 -68.31 5.43
C SER A 7 -8.43 -69.23 6.60
N VAL A 8 -7.50 -69.39 7.56
CA VAL A 8 -7.84 -69.62 8.98
C VAL A 8 -6.96 -68.73 9.86
N VAL A 9 -7.64 -67.83 10.55
CA VAL A 9 -7.16 -66.92 11.58
C VAL A 9 -6.80 -67.73 12.82
N THR A 10 -5.59 -67.55 13.36
CA THR A 10 -5.25 -67.94 14.73
C THR A 10 -4.88 -66.69 15.52
N ALA A 11 -5.71 -66.38 16.50
CA ALA A 11 -5.58 -65.25 17.40
C ALA A 11 -4.37 -65.43 18.32
N SER A 12 -3.49 -64.43 18.39
CA SER A 12 -2.49 -64.30 19.44
C SER A 12 -2.83 -63.05 20.24
N VAL A 13 -3.33 -63.26 21.46
CA VAL A 13 -3.63 -62.22 22.44
C VAL A 13 -2.29 -61.67 22.95
N LEU A 14 -1.87 -60.52 22.42
CA LEU A 14 -0.80 -59.71 23.01
C LEU A 14 -1.44 -58.63 23.88
N LEU A 15 -1.44 -58.87 25.19
CA LEU A 15 -1.80 -57.87 26.21
C LEU A 15 -0.70 -56.79 26.21
N SER A 16 -0.88 -55.77 25.37
CA SER A 16 -0.10 -54.54 25.43
C SER A 16 -0.87 -53.55 26.29
N THR A 17 -0.42 -53.33 27.52
CA THR A 17 -0.92 -52.23 28.37
C THR A 17 -0.42 -50.90 27.81
N SER A 18 -1.13 -50.34 26.84
CA SER A 18 -0.96 -48.93 26.49
C SER A 18 -1.64 -48.08 27.55
N VAL A 19 -0.83 -47.43 28.40
CA VAL A 19 -1.27 -46.27 29.18
C VAL A 19 -1.66 -45.20 28.16
N MET A 20 -2.97 -45.05 27.93
CA MET A 20 -3.47 -43.85 27.27
C MET A 20 -3.42 -42.71 28.29
N ALA A 21 -2.43 -41.84 28.16
CA ALA A 21 -2.53 -40.49 28.69
C ALA A 21 -3.73 -39.83 27.99
N GLN A 22 -4.87 -39.79 28.67
CA GLN A 22 -6.00 -38.97 28.26
C GLN A 22 -5.61 -37.51 28.48
N ALA A 23 -4.86 -36.94 27.55
CA ALA A 23 -4.91 -35.52 27.35
C ALA A 23 -6.31 -35.23 26.76
N LEU A 24 -7.30 -35.07 27.63
CA LEU A 24 -8.48 -34.26 27.33
C LEU A 24 -7.97 -32.83 27.09
N VAL A 25 -7.34 -32.62 25.94
CA VAL A 25 -7.31 -31.30 25.33
C VAL A 25 -8.75 -31.11 24.89
N GLU A 26 -9.53 -30.56 25.80
CA GLU A 26 -10.72 -29.83 25.46
C GLU A 26 -10.31 -28.90 24.31
N ARG A 27 -10.63 -29.30 23.08
CA ARG A 27 -10.58 -28.38 21.95
C ARG A 27 -11.61 -27.35 22.35
N GLU A 28 -11.16 -26.28 23.00
CA GLU A 28 -11.91 -25.03 22.99
C GLU A 28 -12.30 -24.85 21.54
N PHE A 29 -13.61 -24.96 21.30
CA PHE A 29 -14.18 -24.63 20.02
C PHE A 29 -13.60 -23.26 19.69
N ILE A 30 -12.73 -23.20 18.68
CA ILE A 30 -12.31 -21.93 18.10
C ILE A 30 -13.63 -21.30 17.69
N LYS A 31 -14.15 -20.40 18.53
CA LYS A 31 -15.37 -19.67 18.24
C LYS A 31 -15.09 -19.04 16.89
N PRO A 32 -15.96 -19.24 15.87
CA PRO A 32 -15.72 -18.64 14.57
C PRO A 32 -15.47 -17.16 14.82
N VAL A 33 -14.25 -16.71 14.50
CA VAL A 33 -13.88 -15.30 14.58
C VAL A 33 -15.01 -14.59 13.86
N LYS A 34 -15.72 -13.70 14.57
CA LYS A 34 -16.81 -12.89 14.00
C LYS A 34 -16.32 -12.46 12.62
N LYS A 35 -16.98 -12.93 11.55
CA LYS A 35 -16.64 -12.50 10.19
C LYS A 35 -16.60 -10.99 10.24
N VAL A 36 -15.39 -10.44 10.12
CA VAL A 36 -15.19 -9.00 10.08
C VAL A 36 -16.11 -8.53 8.96
N SER A 37 -16.99 -7.59 9.26
CA SER A 37 -17.90 -6.98 8.29
C SER A 37 -17.13 -6.76 7.01
N LYS A 38 -17.63 -7.28 5.87
CA LYS A 38 -17.01 -7.14 4.55
C LYS A 38 -16.35 -5.76 4.47
N TYR A 39 -15.01 -5.71 4.41
CA TYR A 39 -14.31 -4.44 4.22
C TYR A 39 -14.80 -3.88 2.90
N THR A 40 -15.65 -2.86 2.95
CA THR A 40 -16.07 -2.14 1.75
C THR A 40 -14.82 -1.42 1.27
N ALA A 41 -14.17 -2.00 0.27
CA ALA A 41 -12.97 -1.43 -0.31
C ALA A 41 -13.29 0.02 -0.73
N GLN A 42 -12.71 0.97 -0.01
CA GLN A 42 -12.83 2.37 -0.38
C GLN A 42 -12.17 2.52 -1.76
N LYS A 43 -12.82 3.27 -2.67
CA LYS A 43 -12.25 3.54 -3.99
C LYS A 43 -10.90 4.26 -3.80
N VAL A 44 -9.84 3.60 -4.23
CA VAL A 44 -8.48 4.15 -4.25
C VAL A 44 -8.25 4.90 -5.56
N ASP A 45 -7.47 5.97 -5.50
CA ASP A 45 -7.07 6.75 -6.68
C ASP A 45 -5.73 6.26 -7.23
N PHE A 46 -4.81 5.82 -6.37
CA PHE A 46 -3.57 5.15 -6.75
C PHE A 46 -3.02 4.31 -5.59
N GLY A 47 -2.42 3.16 -5.89
CA GLY A 47 -1.88 2.25 -4.86
C GLY A 47 -2.92 1.93 -3.79
N SER A 48 -2.61 2.26 -2.54
CA SER A 48 -3.49 2.13 -1.36
C SER A 48 -4.08 3.46 -0.89
N TYR A 49 -4.05 4.50 -1.73
CA TYR A 49 -4.34 5.87 -1.33
C TYR A 49 -5.57 6.42 -2.04
N LYS A 50 -6.35 7.17 -1.28
CA LYS A 50 -7.45 8.01 -1.75
C LYS A 50 -7.08 9.48 -1.57
N VAL A 51 -7.38 10.32 -2.54
CA VAL A 51 -7.16 11.77 -2.47
C VAL A 51 -8.21 12.43 -1.59
N GLU A 52 -7.76 13.21 -0.62
CA GLU A 52 -8.61 13.98 0.28
C GLU A 52 -8.86 15.37 -0.31
N ARG A 53 -9.85 15.44 -1.20
CA ARG A 53 -10.14 16.65 -2.00
C ARG A 53 -10.56 17.85 -1.15
N ASN A 54 -11.12 17.64 0.04
CA ASN A 54 -11.64 18.72 0.90
C ASN A 54 -10.70 19.04 2.06
N LEU A 55 -9.44 18.59 1.99
CA LEU A 55 -8.41 18.89 2.99
C LEU A 55 -7.21 19.58 2.33
N ILE A 56 -6.61 20.54 3.05
CA ILE A 56 -5.36 21.18 2.64
C ILE A 56 -4.33 21.16 3.77
N TYR A 57 -3.05 21.22 3.39
CA TYR A 57 -1.91 21.16 4.31
C TYR A 57 -1.18 22.51 4.33
N ILE A 58 -1.38 23.29 5.40
CA ILE A 58 -0.91 24.67 5.50
C ILE A 58 -0.19 24.93 6.83
N PRO A 59 0.64 25.97 6.95
CA PRO A 59 1.25 26.32 8.23
C PRO A 59 0.20 26.61 9.30
N LYS A 60 0.43 26.12 10.52
CA LYS A 60 -0.48 26.34 11.67
C LYS A 60 -0.68 27.83 11.96
N SER A 61 0.32 28.67 11.68
CA SER A 61 0.28 30.11 11.90
C SER A 61 -0.76 30.86 11.07
N VAL A 62 -1.24 30.26 9.97
CA VAL A 62 -2.24 30.86 9.07
C VAL A 62 -3.54 30.06 9.02
N ALA A 63 -3.65 29.00 9.83
CA ALA A 63 -4.82 28.15 9.89
C ALA A 63 -5.86 28.71 10.87
N SER A 64 -7.11 28.84 10.43
CA SER A 64 -8.22 29.11 11.35
C SER A 64 -8.47 27.90 12.24
N THR A 65 -8.45 28.11 13.54
CA THR A 65 -8.48 27.04 14.56
C THR A 65 -9.68 26.11 14.45
N GLU A 66 -10.83 26.65 14.05
CA GLU A 66 -12.11 25.96 13.88
C GLU A 66 -12.10 24.95 12.72
N ASN A 67 -11.20 25.12 11.75
CA ASN A 67 -11.12 24.27 10.57
C ASN A 67 -10.00 23.21 10.67
N ILE A 68 -9.22 23.21 11.75
CA ILE A 68 -8.12 22.25 11.97
C ILE A 68 -8.69 20.87 12.27
N VAL A 69 -8.34 19.90 11.42
CA VAL A 69 -8.64 18.48 11.61
C VAL A 69 -7.52 17.79 12.40
N SER A 70 -6.27 18.17 12.12
CA SER A 70 -5.09 17.60 12.78
C SER A 70 -3.88 18.52 12.61
N THR A 71 -2.85 18.32 13.43
CA THR A 71 -1.58 19.06 13.34
C THR A 71 -0.39 18.10 13.22
N LYS A 72 0.63 18.51 12.47
CA LYS A 72 1.87 17.78 12.26
C LYS A 72 3.04 18.77 12.35
N GLY A 73 3.60 18.91 13.55
CA GLY A 73 4.62 19.92 13.84
C GLY A 73 4.08 21.34 13.60
N ILE A 74 4.77 22.11 12.75
CA ILE A 74 4.38 23.48 12.40
C ILE A 74 3.24 23.56 11.37
N MET A 75 2.78 22.43 10.84
CA MET A 75 1.76 22.35 9.81
C MET A 75 0.42 21.86 10.39
N ALA A 76 -0.67 22.25 9.75
CA ALA A 76 -2.03 21.84 10.06
C ALA A 76 -2.69 21.23 8.81
N ILE A 77 -3.50 20.20 9.04
CA ILE A 77 -4.47 19.70 8.08
C ILE A 77 -5.79 20.38 8.39
N VAL A 78 -6.34 21.13 7.44
CA VAL A 78 -7.58 21.88 7.62
C VAL A 78 -8.63 21.49 6.59
N ARG A 79 -9.91 21.62 6.95
CA ARG A 79 -11.01 21.51 6.00
C ARG A 79 -11.04 22.74 5.10
N THR A 80 -11.43 22.55 3.85
CA THR A 80 -11.66 23.62 2.87
C THR A 80 -12.98 23.40 2.16
N ASP A 81 -13.68 24.48 1.87
CA ASP A 81 -14.91 24.48 1.06
C ASP A 81 -14.60 24.55 -0.44
N SER A 82 -13.33 24.76 -0.81
CA SER A 82 -12.83 24.72 -2.19
C SER A 82 -12.07 23.41 -2.43
N PRO A 83 -12.69 22.42 -3.09
CA PRO A 83 -12.06 21.12 -3.29
C PRO A 83 -10.83 21.22 -4.21
N VAL A 84 -9.76 20.51 -3.83
CA VAL A 84 -8.51 20.41 -4.59
C VAL A 84 -8.78 19.74 -5.93
N GLN A 85 -8.65 20.49 -7.03
CA GLN A 85 -8.88 19.97 -8.39
C GLN A 85 -7.64 19.25 -8.93
N LEU A 86 -6.46 19.86 -8.78
CA LEU A 86 -5.19 19.34 -9.27
C LEU A 86 -4.45 18.57 -8.17
N VAL A 87 -4.08 17.31 -8.43
CA VAL A 87 -3.28 16.51 -7.48
C VAL A 87 -1.81 16.81 -7.71
N SER A 88 -1.18 17.48 -6.74
CA SER A 88 0.21 17.92 -6.84
C SER A 88 0.94 17.81 -5.50
N LYS A 89 2.13 18.42 -5.39
CA LYS A 89 2.89 18.46 -4.14
C LYS A 89 2.05 19.05 -3.01
N GLY A 90 2.03 18.37 -1.86
CA GLY A 90 1.29 18.81 -0.68
C GLY A 90 -0.20 18.42 -0.69
N THR A 91 -0.76 17.96 -1.81
CA THR A 91 -2.11 17.36 -1.81
C THR A 91 -2.17 16.22 -0.81
N LEU A 92 -3.24 16.18 -0.01
CA LEU A 92 -3.41 15.21 1.05
C LEU A 92 -4.05 13.94 0.50
N VAL A 93 -3.53 12.81 0.97
CA VAL A 93 -4.07 11.48 0.65
C VAL A 93 -4.24 10.67 1.93
N ARG A 94 -5.26 9.83 1.95
CA ARG A 94 -5.53 8.88 3.03
C ARG A 94 -5.17 7.48 2.58
N ASN A 95 -4.35 6.81 3.37
CA ASN A 95 -4.09 5.40 3.20
C ASN A 95 -5.31 4.59 3.63
N THR A 96 -5.89 3.79 2.73
CA THR A 96 -7.15 3.07 3.01
C THR A 96 -6.97 1.91 3.99
N PHE A 97 -5.73 1.45 4.21
CA PHE A 97 -5.42 0.38 5.17
C PHE A 97 -5.14 0.91 6.57
N THR A 98 -4.45 2.05 6.69
CA THR A 98 -4.01 2.61 7.99
C THR A 98 -4.84 3.79 8.46
N ASP A 99 -5.71 4.33 7.61
CA ASP A 99 -6.49 5.56 7.83
C ASP A 99 -5.64 6.82 8.06
N VAL A 100 -4.32 6.74 7.81
CA VAL A 100 -3.39 7.87 7.99
C VAL A 100 -3.49 8.84 6.83
N VAL A 101 -3.65 10.13 7.14
CA VAL A 101 -3.61 11.23 6.16
C VAL A 101 -2.19 11.78 6.06
N SER A 102 -1.66 11.82 4.84
CA SER A 102 -0.29 12.28 4.57
C SER A 102 -0.22 13.14 3.30
N PRO A 103 0.70 14.12 3.23
CA PRO A 103 0.90 14.91 2.03
C PRO A 103 1.73 14.15 0.99
N LEU A 104 1.47 14.44 -0.28
CA LEU A 104 2.28 14.00 -1.41
C LEU A 104 3.58 14.80 -1.51
N SER A 105 4.70 14.14 -1.86
CA SER A 105 5.98 14.83 -2.05
C SER A 105 6.04 15.64 -3.35
N GLY A 106 5.18 15.30 -4.33
CA GLY A 106 5.24 15.80 -5.71
C GLY A 106 6.16 15.00 -6.62
N ASN A 107 6.79 13.94 -6.11
CA ASN A 107 7.71 13.10 -6.86
C ASN A 107 7.09 11.74 -7.22
N ILE A 108 7.69 11.11 -8.22
CA ILE A 108 7.43 9.75 -8.65
C ILE A 108 8.76 9.01 -8.70
N SER A 109 8.90 7.95 -7.91
CA SER A 109 10.04 7.03 -8.01
C SER A 109 9.81 6.06 -9.17
N LEU A 110 10.85 5.87 -9.98
CA LEU A 110 10.82 5.06 -11.19
C LEU A 110 11.76 3.87 -11.08
N LEU A 111 11.31 2.73 -11.61
CA LEU A 111 12.20 1.66 -12.06
C LEU A 111 12.15 1.65 -13.59
N LEU A 112 13.24 2.05 -14.22
CA LEU A 112 13.39 2.14 -15.68
C LEU A 112 13.50 0.74 -16.30
N LYS A 113 13.12 0.61 -17.57
CA LYS A 113 13.49 -0.58 -18.36
C LYS A 113 14.98 -0.56 -18.67
N GLN A 114 15.53 -1.73 -18.99
CA GLN A 114 16.95 -1.86 -19.32
C GLN A 114 17.28 -1.01 -20.56
N GLY A 115 18.36 -0.23 -20.50
CA GLY A 115 18.80 0.63 -21.59
C GLY A 115 18.04 1.95 -21.73
N VAL A 116 16.99 2.18 -20.93
CA VAL A 116 16.27 3.47 -20.89
C VAL A 116 16.96 4.40 -19.91
N SER A 117 17.25 5.63 -20.34
CA SER A 117 17.76 6.67 -19.46
C SER A 117 16.63 7.50 -18.84
N VAL A 118 16.87 8.10 -17.66
CA VAL A 118 15.89 9.03 -17.09
C VAL A 118 15.72 10.28 -17.96
N GLN A 119 16.75 10.67 -18.72
CA GLN A 119 16.66 11.81 -19.63
C GLN A 119 15.66 11.54 -20.75
N GLN A 120 15.69 10.34 -21.33
CA GLN A 120 14.68 9.92 -22.30
C GLN A 120 13.26 10.00 -21.71
N VAL A 121 13.07 9.52 -20.47
CA VAL A 121 11.78 9.66 -19.77
C VAL A 121 11.39 11.13 -19.61
N SER A 122 12.31 11.99 -19.20
CA SER A 122 12.10 13.42 -19.04
C SER A 122 11.68 14.08 -20.36
N ASP A 123 12.34 13.74 -21.46
CA ASP A 123 12.11 14.32 -22.78
C ASP A 123 10.74 13.88 -23.34
N GLU A 124 10.36 12.61 -23.18
CA GLU A 124 9.09 12.07 -23.68
C GLU A 124 7.88 12.49 -22.83
N THR A 125 8.05 12.67 -21.52
CA THR A 125 6.93 12.97 -20.59
C THR A 125 6.84 14.43 -20.18
N GLY A 126 7.90 15.21 -20.41
CA GLY A 126 8.00 16.59 -19.95
C GLY A 126 8.16 16.73 -18.43
N LEU A 127 8.30 15.64 -17.67
CA LEU A 127 8.57 15.64 -16.23
C LEU A 127 10.00 16.13 -15.96
N SER A 128 10.27 16.63 -14.76
CA SER A 128 11.64 17.07 -14.40
C SER A 128 12.38 15.99 -13.65
N VAL A 129 13.64 15.72 -14.03
CA VAL A 129 14.51 14.81 -13.27
C VAL A 129 14.87 15.42 -11.92
N VAL A 130 14.69 14.65 -10.85
CA VAL A 130 15.13 15.00 -9.49
C VAL A 130 16.43 14.28 -9.16
N SER A 131 16.51 12.98 -9.47
CA SER A 131 17.72 12.19 -9.26
C SER A 131 17.78 11.00 -10.20
N ALA A 132 19.01 10.58 -10.51
CA ALA A 132 19.32 9.34 -11.21
C ALA A 132 20.37 8.59 -10.39
N TYR A 133 20.16 7.31 -10.13
CA TYR A 133 21.08 6.52 -9.32
C TYR A 133 22.01 5.72 -10.23
N ALA A 134 23.25 6.18 -10.35
CA ALA A 134 24.26 5.58 -11.22
C ALA A 134 24.46 4.08 -10.96
N GLY A 135 24.67 3.30 -12.03
CA GLY A 135 24.80 1.84 -11.93
C GLY A 135 23.48 1.11 -11.64
N THR A 136 22.35 1.83 -11.58
CA THR A 136 21.02 1.25 -11.37
C THR A 136 20.04 1.73 -12.42
N ASN A 137 18.86 1.10 -12.47
CA ASN A 137 17.72 1.57 -13.26
C ASN A 137 16.73 2.39 -12.41
N LEU A 138 17.18 2.97 -11.28
CA LEU A 138 16.33 3.76 -10.40
C LEU A 138 16.49 5.25 -10.68
N ALA A 139 15.38 5.96 -10.65
CA ALA A 139 15.35 7.41 -10.78
C ALA A 139 14.18 8.01 -10.02
N VAL A 140 14.23 9.31 -9.77
CA VAL A 140 13.12 10.10 -9.24
C VAL A 140 12.85 11.25 -10.19
N VAL A 141 11.59 11.42 -10.56
CA VAL A 141 11.10 12.55 -11.35
C VAL A 141 10.04 13.31 -10.56
N LYS A 142 9.81 14.57 -10.93
CA LYS A 142 8.75 15.41 -10.35
C LYS A 142 7.87 15.99 -11.45
N VAL A 143 6.60 16.18 -11.12
CA VAL A 143 5.69 16.97 -11.96
C VAL A 143 6.08 18.45 -11.93
N LYS A 144 5.88 19.13 -13.05
CA LYS A 144 5.97 20.58 -13.15
C LYS A 144 4.68 21.24 -12.64
N GLU A 145 4.72 22.55 -12.46
CA GLU A 145 3.54 23.31 -12.11
C GLU A 145 2.42 23.11 -13.15
N GLY A 146 1.18 22.97 -12.69
CA GLY A 146 0.02 22.69 -13.54
C GLY A 146 -0.15 21.24 -14.00
N GLN A 147 0.82 20.35 -13.75
CA GLN A 147 0.68 18.92 -14.08
C GLN A 147 0.08 18.12 -12.93
N ASP A 148 -0.82 17.19 -13.25
CA ASP A 148 -1.42 16.27 -12.28
C ASP A 148 -0.53 15.05 -12.04
N LEU A 149 -0.25 14.74 -10.78
CA LEU A 149 0.66 13.67 -10.36
C LEU A 149 0.11 12.28 -10.67
N ILE A 150 -1.21 12.08 -10.60
CA ILE A 150 -1.86 10.80 -10.90
C ILE A 150 -1.83 10.57 -12.41
N GLU A 151 -2.16 11.58 -13.21
CA GLU A 151 -2.10 11.47 -14.67
C GLU A 151 -0.67 11.28 -15.18
N ALA A 152 0.31 12.01 -14.62
CA ALA A 152 1.73 11.79 -14.91
C ALA A 152 2.16 10.34 -14.61
N SER A 153 1.72 9.76 -13.48
CA SER A 153 2.02 8.36 -13.16
C SER A 153 1.39 7.37 -14.15
N LYS A 154 0.16 7.64 -14.61
CA LYS A 154 -0.50 6.82 -15.64
C LYS A 154 0.24 6.91 -16.98
N GLN A 155 0.60 8.12 -17.42
CA GLN A 155 1.36 8.34 -18.65
C GLN A 155 2.72 7.63 -18.61
N LEU A 156 3.44 7.70 -17.49
CA LEU A 156 4.69 6.96 -17.29
C LEU A 156 4.48 5.45 -17.48
N LYS A 157 3.45 4.87 -16.85
CA LYS A 157 3.15 3.43 -17.01
C LYS A 157 2.77 3.06 -18.44
N ALA A 158 2.05 3.94 -19.14
CA ALA A 158 1.63 3.73 -20.52
C ALA A 158 2.75 3.94 -21.54
N SER A 159 3.78 4.74 -21.22
CA SER A 159 4.90 5.06 -22.13
C SER A 159 5.70 3.84 -22.59
N GLY A 160 5.67 2.75 -21.81
CA GLY A 160 6.53 1.60 -22.05
C GLY A 160 8.01 1.84 -21.72
N LEU A 161 8.40 2.98 -21.15
CA LEU A 161 9.78 3.28 -20.76
C LEU A 161 10.15 2.73 -19.37
N VAL A 162 9.16 2.59 -18.49
CA VAL A 162 9.36 2.21 -17.09
C VAL A 162 8.72 0.85 -16.79
N LYS A 163 9.31 0.12 -15.85
CA LYS A 163 8.72 -1.07 -15.23
C LYS A 163 7.78 -0.69 -14.08
N VAL A 164 8.14 0.33 -13.32
CA VAL A 164 7.37 0.81 -12.16
C VAL A 164 7.40 2.34 -12.14
N ALA A 165 6.25 2.94 -11.83
CA ALA A 165 6.12 4.34 -11.46
C ALA A 165 5.29 4.43 -10.17
N LYS A 166 5.92 4.87 -9.08
CA LYS A 166 5.32 4.96 -7.75
C LYS A 166 5.30 6.40 -7.27
N ILE A 167 4.10 6.93 -7.03
CA ILE A 167 3.91 8.23 -6.40
C ILE A 167 4.44 8.17 -4.95
N GLU A 168 5.23 9.17 -4.58
CA GLU A 168 5.81 9.27 -3.24
C GLU A 168 4.86 9.99 -2.26
N VAL A 169 4.55 9.29 -1.16
CA VAL A 169 3.71 9.79 -0.07
C VAL A 169 4.57 9.99 1.17
N LEU A 170 4.46 11.14 1.84
CA LEU A 170 5.23 11.50 3.04
C LEU A 170 4.59 10.95 4.32
N GLU A 171 4.29 9.64 4.31
CA GLU A 171 3.74 8.92 5.46
C GLU A 171 4.85 8.58 6.46
N ILE A 172 4.59 8.79 7.75
CA ILE A 172 5.49 8.35 8.81
C ILE A 172 5.12 6.91 9.14
N LEU A 173 5.92 5.96 8.63
CA LEU A 173 5.66 4.53 8.81
C LEU A 173 6.05 4.02 10.20
N HIS A 174 6.93 4.73 10.92
CA HIS A 174 7.39 4.34 12.25
C HIS A 174 7.22 5.51 13.22
N LYS A 175 6.46 5.29 14.30
CA LYS A 175 6.54 6.16 15.49
C LYS A 175 7.71 5.66 16.32
N ALA A 176 8.70 6.52 16.56
CA ALA A 176 9.68 6.24 17.60
C ALA A 176 8.93 6.24 18.94
N TYR A 177 8.95 5.10 19.63
CA TYR A 177 8.44 4.93 20.98
C TYR A 177 9.58 5.04 21.98
#